data_AF-A0A4R1X9K3-F1
#
_entry.id   AF-A0A4R1X9K3-F1
#
_cell.length_a   1.000
_cell.length_b   1.000
_cell.length_c   1.000
_cell.angle_alpha   90.00
_cell.angle_beta   90.00
_cell.angle_gamma   90.00
#
_symmetry.space_group_name_H-M   'P 1'
#
loop_
_entity.id
_entity.type
_entity.pdbx_description
1 polymer ?
#
loop_
_entity_poly.entity_id
_entity_poly.type
_entity_poly.pdbx_seq_one_letter_code
_entity_poly.pdbx_strand_id
1 'polypeptide(L)'
;MEKQTELLADIGVNRPNTAETEMPGTLESFEVLVFDDREGEISLSDRPLSIKTADEARALASRLARGHAGTAVVSRRGNTAIGEAGPALVLEQHGRIGDFD
;
A
#
# COMPACT_ATOMS: atom_id res chain seq x y z
N MET A 1 49.55 -11.35 29.94
CA MET A 1 49.15 -12.72 29.59
C MET A 1 47.75 -12.66 29.02
N GLU A 2 47.67 -12.92 27.72
CA GLU A 2 46.45 -13.05 26.95
C GLU A 2 45.60 -14.23 27.46
N LYS A 3 44.26 -14.11 27.46
CA LYS A 3 43.38 -14.86 26.54
C LYS A 3 41.91 -14.91 27.02
N GLN A 4 41.02 -14.78 26.02
CA GLN A 4 39.66 -15.36 25.92
C GLN A 4 38.59 -14.64 26.76
N THR A 5 37.43 -14.20 26.26
CA THR A 5 36.52 -14.66 25.19
C THR A 5 35.63 -13.42 24.92
N GLU A 6 35.34 -12.98 23.71
CA GLU A 6 34.16 -13.44 22.97
C GLU A 6 34.27 -13.00 21.50
N LEU A 7 34.22 -14.03 20.67
CA LEU A 7 34.08 -14.03 19.24
C LEU A 7 32.58 -14.01 18.95
N LEU A 8 32.03 -12.92 18.42
CA LEU A 8 30.83 -12.99 17.58
C LEU A 8 31.03 -12.04 16.40
N ALA A 9 30.98 -12.67 15.23
CA ALA A 9 31.39 -12.15 13.94
C ALA A 9 30.47 -11.04 13.44
N ASP A 10 31.11 -10.02 12.88
CA ASP A 10 30.92 -9.62 11.48
C ASP A 10 29.78 -10.36 10.76
N ILE A 11 28.63 -9.69 10.65
CA ILE A 11 27.86 -9.75 9.42
C ILE A 11 27.41 -8.32 9.15
N GLY A 12 28.21 -7.62 8.34
CA GLY A 12 27.75 -6.52 7.52
C GLY A 12 26.58 -6.98 6.65
N VAL A 13 25.37 -7.03 7.21
CA VAL A 13 24.16 -7.01 6.41
C VAL A 13 23.96 -5.57 6.02
N ASN A 14 24.49 -5.27 4.83
CA ASN A 14 24.09 -4.20 3.95
C ASN A 14 22.56 -4.07 4.01
N ARG A 15 22.05 -3.22 4.92
CA ARG A 15 20.67 -2.76 4.82
C ARG A 15 20.64 -1.99 3.50
N PRO A 16 19.85 -2.38 2.48
CA PRO A 16 19.59 -1.44 1.41
C PRO A 16 19.00 -0.22 2.11
N ASN A 17 19.78 0.86 2.09
CA ASN A 17 19.29 2.17 2.44
C ASN A 17 18.31 2.50 1.33
N THR A 18 17.06 2.06 1.47
CA THR A 18 15.95 2.35 0.56
C THR A 18 15.53 3.83 0.70
N ALA A 19 16.52 4.71 0.71
CA ALA A 19 16.42 6.08 0.26
C ALA A 19 16.83 6.10 -1.22
N GLU A 20 16.32 5.16 -2.01
CA GLU A 20 16.34 5.29 -3.47
C GLU A 20 15.31 6.36 -3.84
N THR A 21 15.80 7.60 -3.84
CA THR A 21 15.29 8.69 -4.67
C THR A 21 13.82 9.07 -4.42
N GLU A 22 13.54 9.65 -3.26
CA GLU A 22 12.45 10.63 -3.18
C GLU A 22 12.85 11.83 -4.03
N MET A 23 12.51 11.80 -5.33
CA MET A 23 12.66 12.97 -6.19
C MET A 23 11.76 14.08 -5.62
N PRO A 24 12.30 15.28 -5.35
CA PRO A 24 11.49 16.40 -4.88
C PRO A 24 10.33 16.62 -5.84
N GLY A 25 9.10 16.67 -5.30
CA GLY A 25 7.87 16.79 -6.07
C GLY A 25 7.11 15.48 -6.27
N THR A 26 7.66 14.31 -5.95
CA THR A 26 6.91 13.06 -5.96
C THR A 26 6.03 12.93 -4.71
N LEU A 27 4.73 12.73 -4.89
CA LEU A 27 3.81 12.36 -3.81
C LEU A 27 3.23 10.98 -4.11
N GLU A 28 3.26 10.10 -3.11
CA GLU A 28 2.51 8.85 -3.15
C GLU A 28 1.24 8.99 -2.32
N SER A 29 0.10 8.58 -2.89
CA SER A 29 -1.19 8.52 -2.21
C SER A 29 -1.70 7.09 -2.19
N PHE A 30 -2.37 6.71 -1.10
CA PHE A 30 -2.98 5.39 -0.93
C PHE A 30 -4.49 5.55 -0.75
N GLU A 31 -5.26 4.70 -1.41
CA GLU A 31 -6.72 4.71 -1.36
C GLU A 31 -7.24 3.30 -1.08
N VAL A 32 -8.26 3.19 -0.24
CA VAL A 32 -9.00 1.94 -0.01
C VAL A 32 -10.35 2.03 -0.70
N LEU A 33 -10.58 1.13 -1.63
CA LEU A 33 -11.85 0.89 -2.30
C LEU A 33 -12.60 -0.21 -1.55
N VAL A 34 -13.89 -0.01 -1.32
CA VAL A 34 -14.77 -0.97 -0.63
C VAL A 34 -15.93 -1.30 -1.56
N PHE A 35 -16.22 -2.58 -1.71
CA PHE A 35 -17.25 -3.08 -2.62
C PHE A 35 -18.31 -3.86 -1.87
N ASP A 36 -19.58 -3.60 -2.19
CA ASP A 36 -20.72 -4.37 -1.71
C ASP A 36 -21.38 -5.12 -2.86
N ASP A 37 -22.02 -6.23 -2.50
CA ASP A 37 -22.93 -6.95 -3.38
C ASP A 37 -24.33 -6.37 -3.17
N ARG A 38 -24.82 -5.64 -4.18
CA ARG A 38 -26.17 -5.09 -4.21
C ARG A 38 -26.93 -5.80 -5.31
N GLU A 39 -27.85 -6.69 -4.91
CA GLU A 39 -28.71 -7.44 -5.84
C GLU A 39 -27.94 -8.30 -6.86
N GLY A 40 -26.77 -8.82 -6.48
CA GLY A 40 -25.89 -9.64 -7.34
C GLY A 40 -24.85 -8.83 -8.10
N GLU A 41 -24.93 -7.50 -8.06
CA GLU A 41 -23.99 -6.59 -8.71
C GLU A 41 -22.96 -6.07 -7.69
N ILE A 42 -21.68 -6.24 -8.03
CA ILE A 42 -20.59 -5.70 -7.22
C ILE A 42 -20.38 -4.24 -7.57
N SER A 43 -20.57 -3.35 -6.60
CA SER A 43 -20.45 -1.91 -6.78
C SER A 43 -19.67 -1.29 -5.62
N LEU A 44 -19.07 -0.12 -5.85
CA LEU A 44 -18.42 0.64 -4.78
C LEU A 44 -19.45 0.99 -3.69
N SER A 45 -19.13 0.62 -2.45
CA SER A 45 -19.96 0.89 -1.28
C SER A 45 -20.15 2.38 -1.04
N ASP A 46 -19.06 3.13 -1.13
CA ASP A 46 -18.94 4.57 -0.91
C ASP A 46 -17.68 5.11 -1.64
N ARG A 47 -17.34 6.39 -1.42
CA ARG A 47 -16.14 7.04 -1.94
C ARG A 47 -14.85 6.35 -1.45
N PRO A 48 -13.78 6.35 -2.27
CA PRO A 48 -12.47 5.86 -1.85
C PRO A 48 -11.99 6.54 -0.57
N LEU A 49 -11.42 5.74 0.34
CA LEU A 49 -10.86 6.24 1.59
C LEU A 49 -9.38 6.54 1.40
N SER A 50 -8.98 7.81 1.43
CA SER A 50 -7.56 8.19 1.34
C SER A 50 -6.84 7.92 2.66
N ILE A 51 -5.72 7.20 2.58
CA ILE A 51 -4.90 6.78 3.72
C ILE A 51 -3.46 7.27 3.52
N LYS A 52 -2.77 7.57 4.62
CA LYS A 52 -1.44 8.18 4.58
C LYS A 52 -0.34 7.19 4.21
N THR A 53 -0.51 5.92 4.54
CA THR A 53 0.51 4.89 4.35
C THR A 53 -0.08 3.61 3.77
N ALA A 54 0.75 2.84 3.06
CA ALA A 54 0.35 1.54 2.51
C ALA A 54 -0.07 0.55 3.61
N ASP A 55 0.65 0.50 4.72
CA ASP A 55 0.38 -0.44 5.81
C ASP A 55 -0.96 -0.15 6.51
N GLU A 56 -1.27 1.12 6.77
CA GLU A 56 -2.58 1.50 7.28
C GLU A 56 -3.70 1.16 6.30
N ALA A 57 -3.47 1.37 4.99
CA ALA A 57 -4.44 1.08 3.95
C ALA A 57 -4.75 -0.42 3.87
N ARG A 58 -3.71 -1.27 3.91
CA ARG A 58 -3.83 -2.74 3.95
C ARG A 58 -4.54 -3.24 5.21
N ALA A 59 -4.14 -2.73 6.38
CA ALA A 59 -4.78 -3.08 7.63
C ALA A 59 -6.27 -2.73 7.63
N LEU A 60 -6.63 -1.56 7.08
CA LEU A 60 -8.02 -1.15 6.93
C LEU A 60 -8.77 -2.02 5.92
N ALA A 61 -8.20 -2.27 4.74
CA ALA A 61 -8.80 -3.11 3.71
C ALA A 61 -9.09 -4.53 4.21
N SER A 62 -8.14 -5.13 4.94
CA SER A 62 -8.30 -6.45 5.57
C SER A 62 -9.41 -6.46 6.62
N ARG A 63 -9.52 -5.38 7.42
CA ARG A 63 -10.61 -5.25 8.40
C ARG A 63 -11.99 -5.15 7.74
N LEU A 64 -12.09 -4.35 6.68
CA LEU A 64 -13.34 -4.09 5.95
C LEU A 64 -13.78 -5.29 5.11
N ALA A 65 -12.85 -6.09 4.58
CA ALA A 65 -13.14 -7.30 3.81
C ALA A 65 -13.99 -8.34 4.59
N ARG A 66 -14.09 -8.22 5.92
CA ARG A 66 -14.92 -9.11 6.75
C ARG A 66 -16.42 -8.79 6.69
N GLY A 67 -16.78 -7.56 6.29
CA GLY A 67 -18.17 -7.08 6.28
C GLY A 67 -18.68 -6.64 4.92
N HIS A 68 -17.83 -6.69 3.89
CA HIS A 68 -18.10 -6.21 2.54
C HIS A 68 -17.81 -7.31 1.51
N ALA A 69 -18.35 -7.18 0.30
CA ALA A 69 -18.14 -8.17 -0.76
C ALA A 69 -16.68 -8.21 -1.24
N GLY A 70 -15.98 -7.08 -1.18
CA GLY A 70 -14.54 -7.02 -1.43
C GLY A 70 -13.92 -5.67 -1.08
N THR A 71 -12.60 -5.62 -1.09
CA THR A 71 -11.81 -4.40 -0.91
C THR A 71 -10.59 -4.41 -1.84
N ALA A 72 -10.11 -3.23 -2.20
CA ALA A 72 -8.85 -3.07 -2.92
C ALA A 72 -8.06 -1.89 -2.34
N VAL A 73 -6.75 -2.05 -2.23
CA VAL A 73 -5.82 -0.97 -1.91
C VAL A 73 -5.16 -0.53 -3.20
N VAL A 74 -5.24 0.76 -3.51
CA VAL A 74 -4.63 1.36 -4.68
C VAL A 74 -3.61 2.39 -4.23
N SER A 75 -2.42 2.39 -4.84
CA SER A 75 -1.50 3.52 -4.74
C SER A 75 -1.42 4.27 -6.04
N ARG A 76 -1.15 5.57 -5.92
CA ARG A 76 -0.86 6.43 -7.07
C ARG A 76 0.36 7.26 -6.75
N ARG A 77 1.36 7.17 -7.62
CA ARG A 77 2.56 8.01 -7.54
C ARG A 77 2.40 9.16 -8.53
N GLY A 78 2.35 10.38 -8.03
CA GLY A 78 2.26 11.59 -8.84
C GLY A 78 3.53 12.43 -8.73
N ASN A 79 3.85 13.18 -9.79
CA ASN A 79 4.83 14.26 -9.75
C ASN A 79 4.09 15.60 -9.71
N THR A 80 3.96 16.13 -8.49
CA THR A 80 3.29 17.40 -8.22
C THR A 80 4.02 18.59 -8.86
N ALA A 81 5.32 18.49 -9.11
CA ALA A 81 6.10 19.57 -9.74
C ALA A 81 5.68 19.82 -11.20
N ILE A 82 5.08 18.84 -11.86
CA ILE A 82 4.65 18.93 -13.27
C ILE A 82 3.16 18.60 -13.47
N GLY A 83 2.41 18.38 -12.39
CA GLY A 83 0.99 18.05 -12.44
C GLY A 83 0.67 16.67 -13.03
N GLU A 84 1.65 15.77 -13.10
CA GLU A 84 1.44 14.42 -13.62
C GLU A 84 0.98 13.46 -12.52
N ALA A 85 -0.10 12.74 -12.79
CA ALA A 85 -0.56 11.63 -11.97
C ALA A 85 -0.18 10.32 -12.67
N GLY A 86 0.66 9.51 -12.03
CA GLY A 86 1.01 8.19 -12.53
C GLY A 86 -0.19 7.23 -12.53
N PRO A 87 -0.01 6.03 -13.11
CA PRO A 87 -1.04 5.01 -13.09
C PRO A 87 -1.35 4.57 -11.66
N ALA A 88 -2.60 4.14 -11.45
CA ALA A 88 -3.01 3.46 -10.24
C ALA A 88 -2.37 2.05 -10.19
N LEU A 89 -1.81 1.68 -9.04
CA LEU A 89 -1.24 0.36 -8.77
C LEU A 89 -2.07 -0.31 -7.68
N VAL A 90 -2.62 -1.49 -7.97
CA VAL A 90 -3.30 -2.29 -6.94
C VAL A 90 -2.25 -2.93 -6.05
N LEU A 91 -2.21 -2.54 -4.78
CA LEU A 91 -1.27 -3.05 -3.78
C LEU A 91 -1.77 -4.29 -3.06
N GLU A 92 -3.09 -4.43 -2.90
CA GLU A 92 -3.74 -5.54 -2.22
C GLU A 92 -5.21 -5.63 -2.64
N GLN A 93 -5.77 -6.84 -2.67
CA GLN A 93 -7.17 -7.09 -2.97
C GLN A 93 -7.72 -8.22 -2.10
N HIS A 94 -8.96 -8.06 -1.63
CA HIS A 94 -9.71 -9.08 -0.91
C HIS A 94 -11.10 -9.24 -1.51
N GLY A 95 -11.60 -10.48 -1.62
CA GLY A 95 -12.97 -10.77 -2.04
C GLY A 95 -13.28 -10.44 -3.51
N ARG A 96 -14.55 -10.15 -3.79
CA ARG A 96 -15.04 -9.80 -5.13
C ARG A 96 -14.94 -8.29 -5.32
N ILE A 97 -14.23 -7.88 -6.36
CA ILE A 97 -14.20 -6.49 -6.82
C ILE A 97 -14.93 -6.42 -8.16
N GLY A 98 -15.65 -5.32 -8.40
CA GLY A 98 -16.26 -5.04 -9.70
C GLY A 98 -15.21 -4.49 -10.67
N ASP A 99 -15.58 -4.34 -11.95
CA ASP A 99 -14.79 -3.52 -12.86
C ASP A 99 -14.88 -2.05 -12.42
N PHE A 100 -13.74 -1.38 -12.39
CA PHE A 100 -13.64 0.07 -12.18
C PHE A 100 -12.82 0.66 -13.33
N ASP A 101 -13.51 0.97 -14.43
CA ASP A 101 -13.01 1.86 -15.49
C ASP A 101 -12.98 3.33 -15.01
#